data_AF-A0A6P1HJ47-F1
#
_entry.id   AF-A0A6P1HJ47-F1
#
_cell.length_a   1.000
_cell.length_b   1.000
_cell.length_c   1.000
_cell.angle_alpha   90.00
_cell.angle_beta   90.00
_cell.angle_gamma   90.00
#
_symmetry.space_group_name_H-M   'P 1'
#
loop_
_entity.id
_entity.type
_entity.pdbx_description
1 polymer ?
#
loop_
_entity_poly.entity_id
_entity_poly.type
_entity_poly.pdbx_seq_one_letter_code
_entity_poly.pdbx_strand_id
1 'polypeptide(L)'
;MGLMAGCVNNASSEEVNKELEKNINRLQDSVLKMEEKIDAQTATIKKLEERIASNEKTSSLISDSYAKKTDLTYYDELISQTMKSETAILHDAKIKGDQLLLRITYAEKVDDDQAPNGFNLNQFEDATLSIDKKKPIYLLETPSKLVRVEWKEVMNESGLIELFKNDGEVVFIREIYIP
;
A
#
# COMPACT_ATOMS: atom_id res chain seq x y z
N MET A 1 59.28 -14.11 -81.11
CA MET A 1 58.02 -14.38 -80.39
C MET A 1 58.19 -15.74 -79.72
N GLY A 2 58.05 -15.94 -78.42
CA GLY A 2 57.72 -15.05 -77.32
C GLY A 2 58.28 -15.64 -76.02
N LEU A 3 58.55 -14.75 -75.06
CA LEU A 3 58.75 -15.07 -73.65
C LEU A 3 57.41 -15.53 -73.07
N MET A 4 57.37 -16.69 -72.43
CA MET A 4 56.35 -17.02 -71.44
C MET A 4 57.09 -17.54 -70.21
N ALA A 5 57.41 -16.60 -69.33
CA ALA A 5 57.81 -16.87 -67.96
C ALA A 5 56.59 -17.42 -67.22
N GLY A 6 56.63 -18.68 -66.83
CA GLY A 6 55.70 -19.25 -65.85
C GLY A 6 56.19 -18.86 -64.46
N CYS A 7 55.55 -17.87 -63.84
CA CYS A 7 55.75 -17.58 -62.41
C CYS A 7 55.09 -18.70 -61.59
N VAL A 8 55.92 -19.60 -61.05
CA VAL A 8 55.52 -20.53 -60.00
C VAL A 8 55.49 -19.74 -58.69
N ASN A 9 54.30 -19.39 -58.21
CA ASN A 9 54.12 -18.91 -56.84
C ASN A 9 54.26 -20.10 -55.87
N ASN A 10 55.49 -20.41 -55.48
CA ASN A 10 55.75 -21.21 -54.28
C ASN A 10 55.73 -20.26 -53.07
N ALA A 11 54.54 -19.95 -52.54
CA ALA A 11 54.46 -19.64 -51.12
C ALA A 11 54.91 -20.90 -50.37
N SER A 12 55.87 -20.79 -49.46
CA SER A 12 56.36 -21.98 -48.77
C SER A 12 55.23 -22.56 -47.90
N SER A 13 55.16 -23.88 -47.79
CA SER A 13 54.17 -24.56 -46.91
C SER A 13 54.21 -24.05 -45.46
N GLU A 14 55.32 -23.43 -45.05
CA GLU A 14 55.55 -22.82 -43.74
C GLU A 14 54.83 -21.47 -43.57
N GLU A 15 54.69 -20.66 -44.62
CA GLU A 15 53.96 -19.39 -44.58
C GLU A 15 52.45 -19.61 -44.47
N VAL A 16 51.93 -20.59 -45.21
CA VAL A 16 50.51 -20.99 -45.15
C VAL A 16 50.14 -21.53 -43.77
N ASN A 17 51.00 -22.35 -43.17
CA ASN A 17 50.77 -22.88 -41.82
C ASN A 17 50.78 -21.78 -40.74
N LYS A 18 51.70 -20.81 -40.82
CA LYS A 18 51.73 -19.67 -39.89
C LYS A 18 50.48 -18.78 -39.99
N GLU A 19 49.95 -18.60 -41.21
CA GLU A 19 48.73 -17.82 -41.43
C GLU A 19 47.48 -18.54 -40.91
N LEU A 20 47.42 -19.87 -41.08
CA LEU A 20 46.39 -20.73 -40.48
C LEU A 20 46.43 -20.69 -38.94
N GLU A 21 47.59 -20.83 -38.32
CA GLU A 21 47.74 -20.73 -36.86
C GLU A 21 47.28 -19.36 -36.32
N LYS A 22 47.64 -18.28 -37.02
CA LYS A 22 47.21 -16.92 -36.67
C LYS A 22 45.69 -16.76 -36.76
N ASN A 23 45.05 -17.39 -37.75
CA ASN A 23 43.60 -17.36 -37.91
C ASN A 23 42.89 -18.22 -36.86
N ILE A 24 43.46 -19.38 -36.49
CA ILE A 24 42.95 -20.23 -35.41
C ILE A 24 42.98 -19.45 -34.09
N ASN A 25 44.10 -18.82 -33.75
CA ASN A 25 44.22 -18.03 -32.52
C ASN A 25 43.22 -16.87 -32.49
N ARG A 26 43.04 -16.16 -33.62
CA ARG A 26 42.03 -15.09 -33.73
C ARG A 26 40.61 -15.60 -33.54
N LEU A 27 40.28 -16.77 -34.09
CA LEU A 27 38.95 -17.37 -33.94
C LEU A 27 38.72 -17.80 -32.50
N GLN A 28 39.72 -18.41 -31.84
CA GLN A 28 39.65 -18.77 -30.42
C GLN A 28 39.42 -17.55 -29.53
N ASP A 29 40.19 -16.47 -29.72
CA ASP A 29 39.99 -15.22 -28.98
C ASP A 29 38.59 -14.62 -29.22
N SER A 30 38.08 -14.73 -30.44
CA SER A 30 36.75 -14.24 -30.80
C SER A 30 35.64 -15.06 -30.14
N VAL A 31 35.79 -16.39 -30.09
CA VAL A 31 34.86 -17.30 -29.40
C VAL A 31 34.84 -16.99 -27.90
N LEU A 32 36.01 -16.87 -27.25
CA LEU A 32 36.09 -16.52 -25.83
C LEU A 32 35.39 -15.19 -25.52
N LYS A 33 35.62 -14.16 -26.34
CA LYS A 33 34.94 -12.86 -26.18
C LYS A 33 33.42 -12.94 -26.41
N MET A 34 32.96 -13.86 -27.27
CA MET A 34 31.53 -14.09 -27.47
C MET A 34 30.92 -14.82 -26.27
N GLU A 35 31.61 -15.80 -25.70
CA GLU A 35 31.19 -16.51 -24.49
C GLU A 35 31.07 -15.54 -23.30
N GLU A 36 32.08 -14.69 -23.07
CA GLU A 36 32.02 -13.66 -22.02
C GLU A 36 30.83 -12.69 -22.19
N LYS A 37 30.51 -12.33 -23.44
CA LYS A 37 29.35 -11.48 -23.74
C LYS A 37 28.03 -12.21 -23.49
N ILE A 38 27.94 -13.50 -23.84
CA ILE A 38 26.75 -14.33 -23.59
C ILE A 38 26.51 -14.43 -22.09
N ASP A 39 27.55 -14.66 -21.29
CA ASP A 39 27.44 -14.75 -19.84
C ASP A 39 26.97 -13.42 -19.22
N ALA A 40 27.54 -12.30 -19.67
CA ALA A 40 27.12 -10.97 -19.23
C ALA A 40 25.67 -10.65 -19.62
N GLN A 41 25.25 -11.03 -20.82
CA GLN A 41 23.87 -10.88 -21.29
C GLN A 41 22.90 -11.75 -20.48
N THR A 42 23.28 -12.99 -20.18
CA THR A 42 22.48 -13.92 -19.38
C THR A 42 22.26 -13.39 -17.97
N ALA A 43 23.31 -12.86 -17.33
CA ALA A 43 23.19 -12.22 -16.02
C ALA A 43 22.29 -10.97 -16.04
N THR A 44 22.31 -10.22 -17.15
CA THR A 44 21.45 -9.04 -17.35
C THR A 44 19.98 -9.45 -17.52
N ILE A 45 19.71 -10.49 -18.31
CA ILE A 45 18.36 -11.03 -18.51
C ILE A 45 17.76 -11.44 -17.17
N LYS A 46 18.49 -12.20 -16.36
CA LYS A 46 18.02 -12.63 -15.03
C LYS A 46 17.63 -11.47 -14.13
N LYS A 47 18.43 -10.40 -14.11
CA LYS A 47 18.11 -9.16 -13.34
C LYS A 47 16.87 -8.45 -13.88
N LEU A 48 16.64 -8.47 -15.19
CA LEU A 48 15.44 -7.87 -15.79
C LEU A 48 14.19 -8.69 -15.47
N GLU A 49 14.28 -10.01 -15.50
CA GLU A 49 13.18 -10.91 -15.11
C GLU A 49 12.77 -10.68 -13.65
N GLU A 50 13.74 -10.58 -12.72
CA GLU A 50 13.47 -10.26 -11.31
C GLU A 50 12.79 -8.90 -11.13
N ARG A 51 13.20 -7.88 -11.91
CA ARG A 51 12.55 -6.55 -11.89
C ARG A 51 11.13 -6.59 -12.46
N ILE A 52 10.89 -7.35 -13.54
CA ILE A 52 9.56 -7.50 -14.13
C ILE A 52 8.62 -8.17 -13.13
N ALA A 53 9.04 -9.28 -12.50
CA ALA A 53 8.24 -9.97 -11.50
C ALA A 53 7.91 -9.07 -10.28
N SER A 54 8.88 -8.26 -9.84
CA SER A 54 8.64 -7.27 -8.77
C SER A 54 7.65 -6.18 -9.19
N ASN A 55 7.73 -5.71 -10.43
CA ASN A 55 6.83 -4.69 -10.95
C ASN A 55 5.40 -5.23 -11.15
N GLU A 56 5.25 -6.46 -11.63
CA GLU A 56 3.95 -7.12 -11.77
C GLU A 56 3.27 -7.28 -10.40
N LYS A 57 4.02 -7.71 -9.38
CA LYS A 57 3.52 -7.78 -8.00
C LYS A 57 3.12 -6.41 -7.45
N THR A 58 3.86 -5.35 -7.79
CA THR A 58 3.51 -3.99 -7.37
C THR A 58 2.24 -3.51 -8.07
N SER A 59 2.10 -3.80 -9.36
CA SER A 59 0.91 -3.46 -10.15
C SER A 59 -0.34 -4.16 -9.62
N SER A 60 -0.26 -5.45 -9.26
CA SER A 60 -1.39 -6.18 -8.69
C SER A 60 -1.83 -5.59 -7.35
N LEU A 61 -0.89 -5.26 -6.46
CA LEU A 61 -1.19 -4.61 -5.18
C LEU A 61 -1.85 -3.24 -5.36
N ILE A 62 -1.40 -2.46 -6.35
CA ILE A 62 -2.00 -1.17 -6.68
C ILE A 62 -3.44 -1.35 -7.18
N SER A 63 -3.67 -2.31 -8.08
CA SER A 63 -5.01 -2.64 -8.58
C SER A 63 -5.97 -3.06 -7.45
N ASP A 64 -5.52 -3.95 -6.56
CA ASP A 64 -6.30 -4.40 -5.40
C ASP A 64 -6.62 -3.24 -4.45
N SER A 65 -5.69 -2.30 -4.27
CA SER A 65 -5.89 -1.11 -3.44
C SER A 65 -6.94 -0.17 -4.04
N TYR A 66 -6.90 0.07 -5.36
CA TYR A 66 -7.91 0.89 -6.04
C TYR A 66 -9.31 0.27 -5.96
N ALA A 67 -9.42 -1.04 -6.20
CA ALA A 67 -10.71 -1.74 -6.09
C ALA A 67 -11.30 -1.58 -4.68
N LYS A 68 -10.50 -1.83 -3.64
CA LYS A 68 -10.93 -1.65 -2.25
C LYS A 68 -11.30 -0.21 -1.91
N LYS A 69 -10.59 0.78 -2.45
CA LYS A 69 -10.90 2.20 -2.26
C LYS A 69 -12.25 2.56 -2.87
N THR A 70 -12.54 2.07 -4.08
CA THR A 70 -13.83 2.27 -4.75
C THR A 70 -14.96 1.63 -3.95
N ASP A 71 -14.77 0.40 -3.46
CA ASP A 71 -15.76 -0.28 -2.61
C ASP A 71 -16.02 0.52 -1.33
N LEU A 72 -14.98 1.01 -0.66
CA LEU A 72 -15.11 1.83 0.55
C LEU A 72 -15.88 3.13 0.30
N THR A 73 -15.62 3.81 -0.83
CA THR A 73 -16.30 5.06 -1.18
C THR A 73 -17.79 4.81 -1.43
N TYR A 74 -18.14 3.71 -2.08
CA TYR A 74 -19.53 3.29 -2.29
C TYR A 74 -20.24 2.99 -0.97
N TYR A 75 -19.57 2.34 -0.01
CA TYR A 75 -20.12 2.12 1.32
C TYR A 75 -20.28 3.42 2.11
N ASP A 76 -19.34 4.36 2.03
CA ASP A 76 -19.46 5.68 2.68
C ASP A 76 -20.64 6.49 2.10
N GLU A 77 -20.88 6.44 0.80
CA GLU A 77 -22.06 7.06 0.16
C GLU A 77 -23.38 6.38 0.62
N LEU A 78 -23.42 5.06 0.69
CA LEU A 78 -24.59 4.32 1.19
C LEU A 78 -24.86 4.59 2.67
N ILE A 79 -23.81 4.62 3.49
CA ILE A 79 -23.90 4.93 4.92
C ILE A 79 -24.38 6.37 5.10
N SER A 80 -23.84 7.34 4.35
CA SER A 80 -24.28 8.74 4.45
C SER A 80 -25.71 8.98 3.95
N GLN A 81 -26.22 8.17 3.01
CA GLN A 81 -27.61 8.26 2.56
C GLN A 81 -28.62 7.60 3.52
N THR A 82 -28.16 6.68 4.37
CA THR A 82 -29.06 5.87 5.23
C THR A 82 -28.84 6.08 6.73
N MET A 83 -27.73 6.69 7.13
CA MET A 83 -27.38 6.92 8.53
C MET A 83 -27.01 8.39 8.75
N LYS A 84 -27.51 8.95 9.85
CA LYS A 84 -27.03 10.24 10.36
C LYS A 84 -25.87 9.98 11.29
N SER A 85 -24.79 10.73 11.17
CA SER A 85 -23.72 10.70 12.17
C SER A 85 -23.75 11.96 13.02
N GLU A 86 -23.42 11.79 14.30
CA GLU A 86 -23.29 12.88 15.27
C GLU A 86 -21.98 12.69 16.03
N THR A 87 -21.25 13.77 16.27
CA THR A 87 -19.99 13.73 17.01
C THR A 87 -20.22 14.07 18.47
N ALA A 88 -19.51 13.39 19.37
CA ALA A 88 -19.60 13.62 20.80
C ALA A 88 -18.26 13.35 21.49
N ILE A 89 -18.01 14.03 22.61
CA ILE A 89 -16.88 13.77 23.50
C ILE A 89 -17.34 12.73 24.53
N LEU A 90 -16.67 11.59 24.58
CA LEU A 90 -16.86 10.56 25.59
C LEU A 90 -16.10 10.92 26.87
N HIS A 91 -16.83 11.05 27.97
CA HIS A 91 -16.28 11.38 29.29
C HIS A 91 -16.09 10.15 30.17
N ASP A 92 -17.08 9.27 30.22
CA ASP A 92 -17.00 8.00 30.93
C ASP A 92 -18.00 6.98 30.38
N ALA A 93 -17.73 5.71 30.65
CA ALA A 93 -18.62 4.61 30.30
C ALA A 93 -18.81 3.65 31.49
N LYS A 94 -20.06 3.22 31.70
CA LYS A 94 -20.44 2.32 32.79
C LYS A 94 -21.35 1.20 32.31
N ILE A 95 -21.03 -0.03 32.69
CA ILE A 95 -21.89 -1.17 32.41
C ILE A 95 -22.99 -1.25 33.47
N LYS A 96 -24.25 -1.30 33.04
CA LYS A 96 -25.44 -1.49 33.88
C LYS A 96 -26.29 -2.62 33.32
N GLY A 97 -26.07 -3.83 33.82
CA GLY A 97 -26.74 -5.03 33.30
C GLY A 97 -26.30 -5.32 31.87
N ASP A 98 -27.26 -5.39 30.95
CA ASP A 98 -27.01 -5.65 29.52
C ASP A 98 -26.87 -4.36 28.69
N GLN A 99 -26.58 -3.23 29.35
CA GLN A 99 -26.41 -1.92 28.73
C GLN A 99 -25.07 -1.28 29.11
N LEU A 100 -24.47 -0.59 28.14
CA LEU A 100 -23.34 0.30 28.35
C LEU A 100 -23.85 1.74 28.33
N LEU A 101 -23.75 2.42 29.46
CA LEU A 101 -24.10 3.83 29.61
C LEU A 101 -22.87 4.67 29.29
N LEU A 102 -22.95 5.47 28.24
CA LEU A 102 -21.92 6.43 27.85
C LEU A 102 -22.33 7.82 28.32
N ARG A 103 -21.50 8.47 29.12
CA ARG A 103 -21.65 9.89 29.42
C ARG A 103 -20.90 10.68 28.36
N ILE A 104 -21.64 11.46 27.58
CA ILE A 104 -21.12 12.16 26.42
C ILE A 104 -21.53 13.63 26.42
N THR A 105 -20.77 14.46 25.72
CA THR A 105 -21.19 15.81 25.33
C THR A 105 -21.15 15.91 23.81
N TYR A 106 -22.28 16.18 23.18
CA TYR A 106 -22.33 16.38 21.74
C TYR A 106 -21.52 17.61 21.35
N ALA A 107 -20.79 17.47 20.24
CA ALA A 107 -19.88 18.49 19.76
C ALA A 107 -19.91 18.57 18.23
N GLU A 108 -19.79 19.79 17.71
CA GLU A 108 -19.58 20.04 16.28
C GLU A 108 -18.17 20.53 16.02
N LYS A 109 -17.56 20.01 14.95
CA LYS A 109 -16.28 20.49 14.45
C LYS A 109 -16.52 21.79 13.68
N VAL A 110 -15.87 22.87 14.13
CA VAL A 110 -15.88 24.16 13.45
C VAL A 110 -14.47 24.50 13.03
N ASP A 111 -14.27 24.68 11.72
CA ASP A 111 -12.97 25.04 11.17
C ASP A 111 -12.51 26.38 11.76
N ASP A 112 -11.28 26.42 12.25
CA ASP A 112 -10.65 27.59 12.86
C ASP A 112 -9.16 27.59 12.50
N ASP A 113 -8.79 28.50 11.59
CA ASP A 113 -7.42 28.67 11.12
C ASP A 113 -6.45 29.10 12.25
N GLN A 114 -6.96 29.55 13.39
CA GLN A 114 -6.16 29.91 14.57
C GLN A 114 -5.96 28.74 15.54
N ALA A 115 -6.72 27.65 15.41
CA ALA A 115 -6.58 26.48 16.26
C ALA A 115 -5.36 25.63 15.82
N PRO A 116 -4.57 25.05 16.74
CA PRO A 116 -3.36 24.27 16.41
C PRO A 116 -3.58 23.10 15.43
N ASN A 117 -4.78 22.52 15.47
CA ASN A 117 -5.26 21.41 14.67
C ASN A 117 -6.20 21.86 13.53
N GLY A 118 -6.37 23.17 13.32
CA GLY A 118 -7.22 23.76 12.28
C GLY A 118 -8.72 23.72 12.58
N PHE A 119 -9.15 23.34 13.79
CA PHE A 119 -10.55 23.37 14.19
C PHE A 119 -10.76 23.46 15.69
N ASN A 120 -11.91 23.98 16.10
CA ASN A 120 -12.43 23.87 17.45
C ASN A 120 -13.59 22.87 17.53
N LEU A 121 -13.81 22.35 18.74
CA LEU A 121 -14.99 21.54 19.06
C LEU A 121 -15.98 22.39 19.85
N ASN A 122 -17.09 22.75 19.23
CA ASN A 122 -18.17 23.47 19.89
C ASN A 122 -19.10 22.46 20.57
N GLN A 123 -19.04 22.41 21.90
CA GLN A 123 -19.86 21.54 22.73
C GLN A 123 -21.23 22.18 22.99
N PHE A 124 -22.33 21.43 22.87
CA PHE A 124 -23.67 22.00 22.97
C PHE A 124 -24.69 21.22 23.81
N GLU A 125 -24.53 19.92 24.03
CA GLU A 125 -25.50 19.13 24.81
C GLU A 125 -24.84 17.97 25.55
N ASP A 126 -25.07 17.89 26.87
CA ASP A 126 -24.68 16.73 27.68
C ASP A 126 -25.76 15.65 27.64
N ALA A 127 -25.36 14.40 27.42
CA ALA A 127 -26.27 13.27 27.37
C ALA A 127 -25.70 12.01 28.05
N THR A 128 -26.60 11.13 28.47
CA THR A 128 -26.27 9.75 28.82
C THR A 128 -26.92 8.83 27.80
N LEU A 129 -26.09 8.17 27.00
CA LEU A 129 -26.52 7.28 25.94
C LEU A 129 -26.47 5.83 26.42
N SER A 130 -27.55 5.08 26.24
CA SER A 130 -27.61 3.66 26.56
C SER A 130 -27.40 2.81 25.32
N ILE A 131 -26.36 1.99 25.33
CA ILE A 131 -25.96 1.12 24.22
C ILE A 131 -26.20 -0.34 24.58
N ASP A 132 -26.89 -1.07 23.70
CA ASP A 132 -27.12 -2.49 23.86
C ASP A 132 -25.91 -3.34 23.44
N LYS A 133 -25.72 -4.50 24.07
CA LYS A 133 -24.54 -5.39 23.89
C LYS A 133 -24.25 -5.83 22.46
N LYS A 134 -25.26 -5.73 21.58
CA LYS A 134 -25.14 -6.13 20.17
C LYS A 134 -24.52 -5.03 19.29
N LYS A 135 -24.46 -3.79 19.77
CA LYS A 135 -23.97 -2.65 18.99
C LYS A 135 -22.45 -2.61 19.02
N PRO A 136 -21.76 -2.69 17.85
CA PRO A 136 -20.31 -2.68 17.82
C PRO A 136 -19.77 -1.29 18.15
N ILE A 137 -18.65 -1.28 18.88
CA ILE A 137 -17.87 -0.08 19.21
C ILE A 137 -16.46 -0.30 18.68
N TYR A 138 -15.93 0.69 17.97
CA TYR A 138 -14.59 0.67 17.40
C TYR A 138 -13.76 1.80 18.00
N LEU A 139 -12.61 1.46 18.58
CA LEU A 139 -11.68 2.44 19.15
C LEU A 139 -10.35 2.43 18.40
N LEU A 140 -9.59 3.51 18.51
CA LEU A 140 -8.29 3.65 17.86
C LEU A 140 -7.24 2.85 18.64
N GLU A 141 -6.67 1.84 17.99
CA GLU A 141 -5.43 1.23 18.48
C GLU A 141 -4.22 2.11 18.10
N THR A 142 -4.30 2.75 16.93
CA THR A 142 -3.35 3.74 16.43
C THR A 142 -4.11 4.80 15.63
N PRO A 143 -3.51 5.97 15.30
CA PRO A 143 -4.16 7.00 14.48
C PRO A 143 -4.71 6.53 13.13
N SER A 144 -4.23 5.39 12.61
CA SER A 144 -4.63 4.83 11.32
C SER A 144 -5.38 3.50 11.42
N LYS A 145 -5.64 3.00 12.63
CA LYS A 145 -6.24 1.67 12.83
C LYS A 145 -7.31 1.68 13.91
N LEU A 146 -8.54 1.40 13.48
CA LEU A 146 -9.67 1.11 14.35
C LEU A 146 -9.75 -0.40 14.62
N VAL A 147 -10.03 -0.76 15.86
CA VAL A 147 -10.27 -2.15 16.28
C VAL A 147 -11.62 -2.22 16.98
N ARG A 148 -12.34 -3.33 16.77
CA ARG A 148 -13.57 -3.60 17.51
C ARG A 148 -13.20 -3.98 18.93
N VAL A 149 -13.83 -3.31 19.89
CA VAL A 149 -13.54 -3.50 21.32
C VAL A 149 -14.71 -4.12 22.06
N GLU A 150 -14.38 -4.76 23.19
CA GLU A 150 -15.36 -5.19 24.18
C GLU A 150 -15.71 -4.04 25.13
N TRP A 151 -16.90 -4.07 25.72
CA TRP A 151 -17.37 -2.98 26.60
C TRP A 151 -16.46 -2.65 27.78
N LYS A 152 -15.72 -3.64 28.29
CA LYS A 152 -14.78 -3.42 29.40
C LYS A 152 -13.62 -2.51 29.00
N GLU A 153 -13.25 -2.51 27.73
CA GLU A 153 -12.17 -1.68 27.19
C GLU A 153 -12.66 -0.23 27.10
N VAL A 154 -13.90 -0.02 26.64
CA VAL A 154 -14.54 1.31 26.54
C VAL A 154 -14.63 2.04 27.89
N MET A 155 -14.75 1.31 29.01
CA MET A 155 -14.87 1.93 30.34
C MET A 155 -13.63 2.74 30.77
N ASN A 156 -12.47 2.49 30.16
CA ASN A 156 -11.22 3.16 30.52
C ASN A 156 -10.86 4.30 29.55
N GLU A 157 -11.74 4.59 28.60
CA GLU A 157 -11.41 5.45 27.46
C GLU A 157 -12.17 6.77 27.53
N SER A 158 -11.50 7.84 27.10
CA SER A 158 -12.05 9.17 26.92
C SER A 158 -11.54 9.71 25.60
N GLY A 159 -12.43 10.25 24.77
CA GLY A 159 -12.03 10.65 23.42
C GLY A 159 -13.19 11.21 22.62
N LEU A 160 -12.88 11.65 21.40
CA LEU A 160 -13.90 12.09 20.45
C LEU A 160 -14.48 10.86 19.76
N ILE A 161 -15.79 10.71 19.78
CA ILE A 161 -16.50 9.61 19.15
C ILE A 161 -17.51 10.11 18.14
N GLU A 162 -17.79 9.28 17.14
CA GLU A 162 -18.88 9.46 16.20
C GLU A 162 -19.92 8.37 16.40
N LEU A 163 -21.17 8.82 16.55
CA LEU A 163 -22.34 7.99 16.76
C LEU A 163 -23.09 7.89 15.44
N PHE A 164 -23.17 6.68 14.87
CA PHE A 164 -23.94 6.44 13.66
C PHE A 164 -25.35 6.00 14.04
N LYS A 165 -26.34 6.77 13.59
CA LYS A 165 -27.76 6.60 13.92
C LYS A 165 -28.56 6.23 12.68
N ASN A 166 -29.45 5.26 12.84
CA ASN A 166 -30.53 4.96 11.90
C ASN A 166 -31.86 5.08 12.64
N ASP A 167 -32.80 5.87 12.11
CA ASP A 167 -34.08 6.19 12.76
C ASP A 167 -33.96 6.64 14.24
N GLY A 168 -32.89 7.36 14.56
CA GLY A 168 -32.61 7.86 15.91
C GLY A 168 -31.95 6.85 16.86
N GLU A 169 -31.80 5.59 16.45
CA GLU A 169 -31.13 4.55 17.23
C GLU A 169 -29.66 4.44 16.82
N VAL A 170 -28.75 4.34 17.80
CA VAL A 170 -27.32 4.10 17.52
C VAL A 170 -27.12 2.69 16.97
N VAL A 171 -26.48 2.60 15.81
CA VAL A 171 -26.15 1.36 15.12
C VAL A 171 -24.73 0.93 15.43
N PHE A 172 -23.78 1.87 15.42
CA PHE A 172 -22.40 1.64 15.86
C PHE A 172 -21.73 2.95 16.30
N ILE A 173 -20.60 2.81 16.97
CA ILE A 173 -19.79 3.92 17.48
C ILE A 173 -18.36 3.73 17.00
N ARG A 174 -17.71 4.81 16.56
CA ARG A 174 -16.26 4.82 16.30
C ARG A 174 -15.57 5.99 17.00
N GLU A 175 -14.33 5.79 17.39
CA GLU A 175 -13.47 6.88 17.85
C GLU A 175 -12.90 7.67 16.65
N ILE A 176 -12.77 8.98 16.83
CA ILE A 176 -12.22 9.92 15.85
C ILE A 176 -10.84 10.36 16.32
N TYR A 177 -9.84 10.25 15.45
CA TYR A 177 -8.51 10.77 15.70
C TYR A 177 -8.51 12.30 15.59
N ILE A 178 -7.98 12.98 16.61
CA ILE A 178 -7.68 14.41 16.57
C ILE A 178 -6.17 14.56 16.32
N PRO A 179 -5.76 15.16 15.18
CA PRO A 179 -4.35 15.42 14.86
C PRO A 179 -3.64 16.35 15.85
#